data_AF-A0A285M176-F1
#
_entry.id   AF-A0A285M176-F1
#
_cell.length_a   1.000
_cell.length_b   1.000
_cell.length_c   1.000
_cell.angle_alpha   90.00
_cell.angle_beta   90.00
_cell.angle_gamma   90.00
#
_symmetry.space_group_name_H-M   'P 1'
#
loop_
_entity.id
_entity.type
_entity.pdbx_description
1 polymer ?
#
loop_
_entity_poly.entity_id
_entity_poly.type
_entity_poly.pdbx_seq_one_letter_code
_entity_poly.pdbx_strand_id
1 'polypeptide(L)'
;MQLLLTSTMMVGIAFPVLSLGATAAAEAQAPVRPDATRSAQTGPPLFSAAVLPELRGSTDIETPTAIATSGASYSSAGTDYPVVPALPAEPKMAEQGVRRQASELGDYEPDGIRFGSFLLYPSLTFLGTVTDNVDSAEHRTMGQLGTVEAAISIRSDWDRHALELNGRTGFTGYQQPARKPENEQQIDGELLLELSDQTDVTLRGRADRTKEEESSIELITSGKQAAITTNLNGGVQIDHDAGQLQLQFRGGIDLADFEDDPARDYKTYRLGGRVGWKATDQVTPFVDVEVSRKIYDIRPNSEDGDSLRGALGLAVINRDKLSGEVSFGAMQWRPDAKGQKDDNILFADASLRWSPDALWVLTGGLETSLTSTSTAATSVATHAVRLGADYAARRNLTIGFDGRVARNTYRGSNLRDWEYDATLSAEYSLSRYTKLTINAVHEGREGNIPASDYRANKLQLGVTFQR
;
A
#
# COMPACT_ATOMS: atom_id res chain seq x y z
N MET A 1 3.35 -40.02 40.89
CA MET A 1 4.13 -38.80 40.64
C MET A 1 3.19 -37.83 39.94
N GLN A 2 2.81 -36.75 40.61
CA GLN A 2 1.56 -36.01 40.41
C GLN A 2 1.54 -35.09 39.17
N LEU A 3 0.37 -35.07 38.50
CA LEU A 3 -0.09 -34.03 37.59
C LEU A 3 -0.15 -32.66 38.29
N LEU A 4 0.10 -31.59 37.54
CA LEU A 4 -0.46 -30.26 37.80
C LEU A 4 -0.83 -29.57 36.48
N LEU A 5 -2.14 -29.36 36.31
CA LEU A 5 -2.79 -28.47 35.35
C LEU A 5 -2.51 -27.00 35.68
N THR A 6 -2.64 -26.14 34.66
CA THR A 6 -3.03 -24.70 34.60
C THR A 6 -2.15 -23.99 33.57
N SER A 7 -2.58 -23.09 32.68
CA SER A 7 -3.84 -22.37 32.49
C SER A 7 -3.93 -21.98 31.00
N THR A 8 -5.11 -22.13 30.40
CA THR A 8 -5.43 -21.68 29.04
C THR A 8 -5.78 -20.20 29.09
N MET A 9 -4.97 -19.33 28.48
CA MET A 9 -5.33 -17.92 28.31
C MET A 9 -5.92 -17.73 26.90
N MET A 10 -7.25 -17.75 26.85
CA MET A 10 -8.05 -17.45 25.68
C MET A 10 -8.18 -15.92 25.61
N VAL A 11 -7.48 -15.26 24.69
CA VAL A 11 -7.68 -13.84 24.41
C VAL A 11 -8.80 -13.73 23.39
N GLY A 12 -10.02 -13.51 23.89
CA GLY A 12 -11.17 -13.16 23.06
C GLY A 12 -11.04 -11.71 22.59
N ILE A 13 -10.94 -11.51 21.29
CA ILE A 13 -11.06 -10.20 20.66
C ILE A 13 -12.55 -9.87 20.58
N ALA A 14 -13.00 -8.91 21.38
CA ALA A 14 -14.34 -8.36 21.34
C ALA A 14 -14.37 -7.17 20.37
N PHE A 15 -15.15 -7.27 19.31
CA PHE A 15 -15.51 -6.13 18.46
C PHE A 15 -16.69 -5.37 19.08
N PRO A 16 -16.61 -4.04 19.30
CA PRO A 16 -17.80 -3.26 19.61
C PRO A 16 -18.62 -3.04 18.33
N VAL A 17 -19.80 -3.65 18.26
CA VAL A 17 -20.83 -3.35 17.25
C VAL A 17 -21.51 -2.03 17.64
N LEU A 18 -21.31 -0.99 16.85
CA LEU A 18 -22.10 0.24 16.91
C LEU A 18 -23.49 -0.04 16.29
N SER A 19 -24.51 -0.16 17.15
CA SER A 19 -25.90 -0.29 16.73
C SER A 19 -26.49 1.09 16.43
N LEU A 20 -26.73 1.40 15.14
CA LEU A 20 -27.63 2.49 14.75
C LEU A 20 -29.08 1.99 14.82
N GLY A 21 -29.83 2.53 15.78
CA GLY A 21 -31.26 2.27 15.94
C GLY A 21 -32.05 2.95 14.81
N ALA A 22 -32.69 2.15 13.96
CA ALA A 22 -33.74 2.60 13.06
C ALA A 22 -35.10 2.24 13.67
N THR A 23 -35.89 3.26 13.98
CA THR A 23 -37.30 3.14 14.39
C THR A 23 -38.15 2.58 13.26
N ALA A 24 -38.83 1.47 13.55
CA ALA A 24 -39.84 0.87 12.69
C ALA A 24 -41.15 1.67 12.71
N ALA A 25 -41.73 1.91 11.53
CA ALA A 25 -43.15 2.15 11.36
C ALA A 25 -43.75 0.91 10.70
N ALA A 26 -44.74 0.33 11.37
CA ALA A 26 -45.51 -0.83 10.93
C ALA A 26 -46.61 -0.40 9.96
N GLU A 27 -46.86 -1.20 8.92
CA GLU A 27 -48.21 -1.38 8.40
C GLU A 27 -48.36 -2.76 7.73
N ALA A 28 -49.58 -3.29 7.80
CA ALA A 28 -49.90 -4.70 7.91
C ALA A 28 -50.30 -5.40 6.59
N GLN A 29 -50.16 -6.73 6.63
CA GLN A 29 -50.95 -7.84 6.02
C GLN A 29 -52.08 -7.47 5.03
N ALA A 30 -52.32 -8.17 3.91
CA ALA A 30 -52.67 -9.60 3.81
C ALA A 30 -52.79 -10.06 2.30
N PRO A 31 -53.10 -11.35 1.99
CA PRO A 31 -52.55 -12.11 0.85
C PRO A 31 -53.57 -12.39 -0.29
N VAL A 32 -53.15 -13.07 -1.39
CA VAL A 32 -53.91 -14.11 -2.13
C VAL A 32 -53.04 -14.78 -3.22
N ARG A 33 -53.43 -16.02 -3.56
CA ARG A 33 -52.74 -17.17 -4.16
C ARG A 33 -52.87 -17.27 -5.73
N PRO A 34 -52.41 -18.35 -6.40
CA PRO A 34 -51.81 -18.35 -7.74
C PRO A 34 -52.76 -18.77 -8.88
N ASP A 35 -52.30 -18.68 -10.15
CA ASP A 35 -52.56 -19.76 -11.11
C ASP A 35 -51.65 -19.75 -12.34
N ALA A 36 -51.41 -20.96 -12.86
CA ALA A 36 -50.60 -21.29 -14.01
C ALA A 36 -51.45 -21.44 -15.28
N THR A 37 -50.90 -21.15 -16.47
CA THR A 37 -51.28 -21.89 -17.69
C THR A 37 -50.16 -21.90 -18.73
N ARG A 38 -49.92 -23.11 -19.23
CA ARG A 38 -49.04 -23.54 -20.31
C ARG A 38 -49.83 -23.45 -21.63
N SER A 39 -49.18 -23.12 -22.74
CA SER A 39 -49.64 -23.52 -24.09
C SER A 39 -48.47 -23.51 -25.06
N ALA A 40 -48.22 -24.67 -25.66
CA ALA A 40 -47.33 -24.89 -26.78
C ALA A 40 -48.18 -25.05 -28.05
N GLN A 41 -47.73 -24.51 -29.18
CA GLN A 41 -48.13 -24.98 -30.50
C GLN A 41 -46.94 -25.00 -31.46
N THR A 42 -46.89 -26.11 -32.18
CA THR A 42 -45.87 -26.65 -33.10
C THR A 42 -46.28 -26.44 -34.56
N GLY A 43 -45.29 -26.29 -35.46
CA GLY A 43 -45.35 -26.84 -36.83
C GLY A 43 -44.98 -25.93 -38.02
N PRO A 44 -44.43 -26.48 -39.14
CA PRO A 44 -43.34 -25.89 -39.97
C PRO A 44 -43.67 -25.89 -41.50
N PRO A 45 -42.73 -26.10 -42.48
CA PRO A 45 -41.41 -25.52 -42.82
C PRO A 45 -41.35 -24.94 -44.28
N LEU A 46 -40.18 -24.46 -44.78
CA LEU A 46 -39.46 -24.99 -45.98
C LEU A 46 -38.41 -24.03 -46.62
N PHE A 47 -37.37 -24.68 -47.18
CA PHE A 47 -36.26 -24.27 -48.08
C PHE A 47 -35.03 -23.55 -47.49
N SER A 48 -33.78 -23.79 -47.92
CA SER A 48 -33.05 -24.92 -48.52
C SER A 48 -31.56 -24.53 -48.52
N ALA A 49 -30.68 -25.53 -48.51
CA ALA A 49 -29.23 -25.46 -48.35
C ALA A 49 -28.44 -24.70 -49.43
N ALA A 50 -27.27 -24.15 -49.06
CA ALA A 50 -26.04 -24.18 -49.88
C ALA A 50 -24.77 -23.75 -49.11
N VAL A 51 -23.82 -24.70 -49.04
CA VAL A 51 -22.34 -24.56 -49.18
C VAL A 51 -21.53 -23.90 -48.05
N LEU A 52 -20.77 -24.76 -47.33
CA LEU A 52 -19.58 -24.44 -46.53
C LEU A 52 -18.38 -24.09 -47.42
N PRO A 53 -17.47 -23.23 -46.92
CA PRO A 53 -16.06 -23.58 -46.98
C PRO A 53 -15.34 -23.48 -45.63
N GLU A 54 -14.15 -24.07 -45.65
CA GLU A 54 -13.28 -24.57 -44.59
C GLU A 54 -12.92 -23.64 -43.41
N LEU A 55 -12.90 -24.28 -42.23
CA LEU A 55 -12.21 -23.85 -41.01
C LEU A 55 -10.73 -23.54 -41.30
N ARG A 56 -10.34 -22.27 -41.13
CA ARG A 56 -8.95 -21.91 -40.80
C ARG A 56 -8.92 -21.40 -39.37
N GLY A 57 -8.21 -22.14 -38.52
CA GLY A 57 -7.95 -21.75 -37.14
C GLY A 57 -7.09 -20.50 -37.08
N SER A 58 -7.54 -19.55 -36.27
CA SER A 58 -6.72 -18.51 -35.67
C SER A 58 -6.93 -18.59 -34.16
N THR A 59 -6.20 -19.49 -33.51
CA THR A 59 -6.01 -19.45 -32.06
C THR A 59 -4.87 -18.48 -31.78
N ASP A 60 -5.19 -17.19 -31.71
CA ASP A 60 -4.35 -16.19 -31.05
C ASP A 60 -5.26 -15.40 -30.11
N ILE A 61 -5.59 -16.04 -28.99
CA ILE A 61 -6.03 -15.33 -27.79
C ILE A 61 -4.82 -15.38 -26.86
N GLU A 62 -3.91 -14.42 -27.05
CA GLU A 62 -2.93 -14.10 -26.02
C GLU A 62 -3.66 -13.31 -24.94
N THR A 63 -4.04 -13.99 -23.87
CA THR A 63 -4.58 -13.35 -22.66
C THR A 63 -3.41 -12.66 -21.94
N PRO A 64 -3.42 -11.32 -21.79
CA PRO A 64 -2.41 -10.62 -21.02
C PRO A 64 -2.75 -10.78 -19.53
N THR A 65 -2.05 -11.68 -18.85
CA THR A 65 -2.11 -11.78 -17.39
C THR A 65 -1.16 -10.74 -16.79
N ALA A 66 -1.64 -9.50 -16.68
CA ALA A 66 -1.01 -8.46 -15.87
C ALA A 66 -2.05 -7.91 -14.89
N ILE A 67 -2.62 -8.80 -14.09
CA ILE A 67 -3.22 -8.38 -12.83
C ILE A 67 -2.03 -8.00 -11.95
N ALA A 68 -2.14 -6.88 -11.22
CA ALA A 68 -1.21 -6.54 -10.15
C ALA A 68 -0.99 -7.81 -9.34
N THR A 69 0.16 -8.45 -9.54
CA THR A 69 0.60 -9.54 -8.70
C THR A 69 0.46 -8.94 -7.32
N SER A 70 -0.29 -9.58 -6.44
CA SER A 70 0.03 -9.53 -5.03
C SER A 70 1.41 -10.20 -4.91
N GLY A 71 2.43 -9.58 -5.48
CA GLY A 71 3.76 -9.66 -4.96
C GLY A 71 3.52 -9.23 -3.54
N ALA A 72 3.64 -10.19 -2.62
CA ALA A 72 3.98 -9.83 -1.28
C ALA A 72 5.32 -9.11 -1.47
N SER A 73 5.27 -7.79 -1.69
CA SER A 73 6.36 -6.92 -1.34
C SER A 73 6.51 -7.20 0.14
N TYR A 74 7.44 -8.11 0.45
CA TYR A 74 8.00 -8.24 1.77
C TYR A 74 8.58 -6.87 2.02
N SER A 75 7.80 -5.98 2.61
CA SER A 75 8.36 -4.75 3.12
C SER A 75 9.36 -5.22 4.17
N SER A 76 10.66 -5.08 3.88
CA SER A 76 11.60 -4.90 4.96
C SER A 76 11.03 -3.76 5.82
N ALA A 77 11.08 -3.94 7.13
CA ALA A 77 10.52 -3.03 8.12
C ALA A 77 11.29 -1.69 8.20
N GLY A 78 11.53 -1.06 7.04
CA GLY A 78 12.02 0.31 6.94
C GLY A 78 10.88 1.27 7.25
N THR A 79 10.70 1.56 8.53
CA THR A 79 9.85 2.65 9.00
C THR A 79 10.56 3.97 8.74
N ASP A 80 10.38 4.50 7.54
CA ASP A 80 10.34 5.94 7.36
C ASP A 80 9.16 6.18 6.42
N TYR A 81 8.03 6.61 6.97
CA TYR A 81 6.92 7.08 6.15
C TYR A 81 7.32 8.48 5.68
N PRO A 82 7.80 8.67 4.45
CA PRO A 82 7.64 9.96 3.86
C PRO A 82 6.14 10.27 3.93
N VAL A 83 5.83 11.44 4.49
CA VAL A 83 4.54 12.12 4.26
C VAL A 83 4.18 11.84 2.82
N VAL A 84 3.17 11.01 2.56
CA VAL A 84 2.74 10.68 1.20
C VAL A 84 2.56 12.01 0.48
N PRO A 85 3.48 12.42 -0.42
CA PRO A 85 3.28 13.63 -1.19
C PRO A 85 1.99 13.39 -1.95
N ALA A 86 1.04 14.33 -1.83
CA ALA A 86 -0.27 14.36 -2.49
C ALA A 86 -0.57 13.04 -3.22
N LEU A 87 -1.27 12.10 -2.55
CA LEU A 87 -1.70 10.79 -3.09
C LEU A 87 -1.50 10.79 -4.60
N PRO A 88 -0.46 10.14 -5.15
CA PRO A 88 -0.34 10.08 -6.59
C PRO A 88 -1.73 9.70 -7.07
N ALA A 89 -2.31 10.52 -7.94
CA ALA A 89 -3.49 10.10 -8.64
C ALA A 89 -2.99 8.92 -9.45
N GLU A 90 -3.02 7.71 -8.87
CA GLU A 90 -2.95 6.52 -9.67
C GLU A 90 -4.02 6.76 -10.71
N PRO A 91 -3.64 6.88 -11.99
CA PRO A 91 -4.62 7.15 -13.02
C PRO A 91 -5.68 6.10 -12.83
N LYS A 92 -6.95 6.54 -12.70
CA LYS A 92 -8.09 5.64 -12.58
C LYS A 92 -7.87 4.53 -13.59
N MET A 93 -7.43 3.37 -13.12
CA MET A 93 -7.61 2.17 -13.89
C MET A 93 -9.12 2.06 -13.84
N ALA A 94 -9.75 2.46 -14.93
CA ALA A 94 -11.02 1.89 -15.25
C ALA A 94 -10.73 0.40 -15.41
N GLU A 95 -10.71 -0.34 -14.31
CA GLU A 95 -11.22 -1.69 -14.33
C GLU A 95 -12.72 -1.52 -14.64
N GLN A 96 -13.01 -1.20 -15.91
CA GLN A 96 -14.32 -1.43 -16.46
C GLN A 96 -14.62 -2.87 -16.10
N GLY A 97 -15.73 -3.07 -15.38
CA GLY A 97 -16.25 -4.36 -14.97
C GLY A 97 -16.32 -5.32 -16.15
N VAL A 98 -15.20 -5.97 -16.43
CA VAL A 98 -15.16 -7.26 -17.08
C VAL A 98 -15.03 -8.19 -15.92
N ARG A 99 -16.15 -8.81 -15.59
CA ARG A 99 -16.24 -10.05 -14.82
C ARG A 99 -15.07 -10.94 -15.26
N ARG A 100 -13.95 -10.92 -14.53
CA ARG A 100 -12.85 -11.87 -14.75
C ARG A 100 -13.46 -13.22 -14.47
N GLN A 101 -13.91 -13.88 -15.53
CA GLN A 101 -14.49 -15.21 -15.43
C GLN A 101 -13.40 -16.09 -14.85
N ALA A 102 -13.76 -17.09 -14.04
CA ALA A 102 -12.78 -18.04 -13.50
C ALA A 102 -11.94 -18.74 -14.61
N SER A 103 -12.30 -18.60 -15.88
CA SER A 103 -11.55 -19.00 -17.07
C SER A 103 -10.40 -18.06 -17.49
N GLU A 104 -10.27 -16.88 -16.89
CA GLU A 104 -9.23 -15.87 -17.18
C GLU A 104 -8.18 -15.72 -16.07
N LEU A 105 -8.35 -16.43 -14.94
CA LEU A 105 -7.28 -16.54 -13.95
C LEU A 105 -6.10 -17.25 -14.63
N GLY A 106 -4.92 -16.65 -14.56
CA GLY A 106 -3.70 -17.32 -15.03
C GLY A 106 -3.58 -18.71 -14.40
N ASP A 107 -2.89 -19.65 -15.05
CA ASP A 107 -2.81 -21.07 -14.61
C ASP A 107 -2.42 -21.26 -13.13
N TYR A 108 -1.80 -20.23 -12.53
CA TYR A 108 -1.26 -20.18 -11.17
C TYR A 108 -1.87 -19.10 -10.27
N GLU A 109 -2.86 -18.34 -10.73
CA GLU A 109 -3.55 -17.37 -9.88
C GLU A 109 -4.50 -18.09 -8.91
N PRO A 110 -4.59 -17.62 -7.64
CA PRO A 110 -5.49 -18.21 -6.66
C PRO A 110 -6.95 -18.06 -7.11
N ASP A 111 -7.78 -19.07 -6.82
CA ASP A 111 -9.19 -19.09 -7.22
C ASP A 111 -10.03 -18.11 -6.39
N GLY A 112 -9.57 -17.81 -5.18
CA GLY A 112 -10.31 -17.10 -4.16
C GLY A 112 -11.47 -17.94 -3.58
N ILE A 113 -12.16 -17.33 -2.65
CA ILE A 113 -13.38 -17.83 -2.02
C ILE A 113 -14.47 -16.80 -2.26
N ARG A 114 -15.47 -17.16 -3.07
CA ARG A 114 -16.63 -16.29 -3.28
C ARG A 114 -17.56 -16.34 -2.08
N PHE A 115 -17.86 -15.19 -1.51
CA PHE A 115 -18.80 -15.01 -0.40
C PHE A 115 -19.73 -13.84 -0.69
N GLY A 116 -20.95 -14.15 -1.17
CA GLY A 116 -21.89 -13.13 -1.60
C GLY A 116 -21.33 -12.30 -2.76
N SER A 117 -21.32 -10.98 -2.58
CA SER A 117 -20.77 -10.01 -3.54
C SER A 117 -19.26 -9.72 -3.34
N PHE A 118 -18.53 -10.69 -2.81
CA PHE A 118 -17.11 -10.54 -2.47
C PHE A 118 -16.30 -11.78 -2.88
N LEU A 119 -15.04 -11.56 -3.23
CA LEU A 119 -14.03 -12.58 -3.40
C LEU A 119 -12.96 -12.38 -2.33
N LEU A 120 -12.68 -13.45 -1.58
CA LEU A 120 -11.68 -13.47 -0.52
C LEU A 120 -10.48 -14.28 -0.98
N TYR A 121 -9.28 -13.75 -0.80
CA TYR A 121 -8.01 -14.38 -1.15
C TYR A 121 -7.16 -14.51 0.12
N PRO A 122 -7.37 -15.58 0.91
CA PRO A 122 -6.55 -15.84 2.08
C PRO A 122 -5.21 -16.47 1.67
N SER A 123 -4.15 -16.12 2.41
CA SER A 123 -2.84 -16.75 2.30
C SER A 123 -2.15 -16.92 3.66
N LEU A 124 -1.28 -17.92 3.73
CA LEU A 124 -0.44 -18.23 4.87
C LEU A 124 0.97 -18.54 4.37
N THR A 125 1.94 -17.75 4.82
CA THR A 125 3.34 -17.85 4.42
C THR A 125 4.21 -18.24 5.61
N PHE A 126 5.11 -19.19 5.39
CA PHE A 126 6.17 -19.55 6.31
C PHE A 126 7.50 -19.16 5.69
N LEU A 127 8.30 -18.36 6.40
CA LEU A 127 9.54 -17.79 5.90
C LEU A 127 10.69 -18.09 6.88
N GLY A 128 11.75 -18.75 6.41
CA GLY A 128 13.01 -18.85 7.13
C GLY A 128 13.96 -17.74 6.68
N THR A 129 14.57 -17.03 7.62
CA THR A 129 15.50 -15.93 7.34
C THR A 129 16.84 -16.17 8.03
N VAL A 130 17.93 -15.99 7.29
CA VAL A 130 19.28 -15.86 7.84
C VAL A 130 19.82 -14.46 7.53
N THR A 131 20.50 -13.84 8.48
CA THR A 131 21.07 -12.50 8.32
C THR A 131 22.43 -12.36 9.00
N ASP A 132 23.30 -11.50 8.47
CA ASP A 132 24.56 -11.13 9.11
C ASP A 132 24.43 -10.06 10.20
N ASN A 133 23.27 -9.41 10.31
CA ASN A 133 23.00 -8.35 11.28
C ASN A 133 21.52 -8.31 11.68
N VAL A 134 21.19 -9.03 12.75
CA VAL A 134 19.82 -9.26 13.24
C VAL A 134 19.20 -8.07 13.96
N ASP A 135 20.03 -7.20 14.53
CA ASP A 135 19.59 -6.04 15.31
C ASP A 135 19.71 -4.74 14.50
N SER A 136 20.05 -4.83 13.21
CA SER A 136 20.27 -3.68 12.32
C SER A 136 21.16 -2.61 12.97
N ALA A 137 22.26 -3.04 13.58
CA ALA A 137 23.14 -2.21 14.40
C ALA A 137 24.57 -2.13 13.84
N GLU A 138 25.34 -1.14 14.29
CA GLU A 138 26.76 -0.96 13.94
C GLU A 138 27.58 -2.21 14.26
N HIS A 139 27.33 -2.79 15.44
CA HIS A 139 27.92 -4.05 15.87
C HIS A 139 27.08 -5.23 15.41
N ARG A 140 27.47 -5.77 14.27
CA ARG A 140 26.73 -6.81 13.53
C ARG A 140 26.70 -8.12 14.31
N THR A 141 25.49 -8.64 14.50
CA THR A 141 25.24 -9.95 15.09
C THR A 141 24.50 -10.83 14.09
N MET A 142 25.06 -11.99 13.75
CA MET A 142 24.40 -12.92 12.84
C MET A 142 23.10 -13.45 13.47
N GLY A 143 22.05 -13.57 12.67
CA GLY A 143 20.73 -14.04 13.09
C GLY A 143 20.12 -15.13 12.23
N GLN A 144 19.27 -15.94 12.85
CA GLN A 144 18.37 -16.92 12.23
C GLN A 144 16.97 -16.76 12.81
N LEU A 145 16.00 -16.56 11.93
CA LEU A 145 14.63 -16.21 12.30
C LEU A 145 13.63 -17.03 11.48
N GLY A 146 12.42 -17.17 12.02
CA GLY A 146 11.28 -17.73 11.32
C GLY A 146 10.09 -16.77 11.42
N THR A 147 9.45 -16.48 10.30
CA THR A 147 8.26 -15.64 10.22
C THR A 147 7.08 -16.46 9.73
N VAL A 148 5.94 -16.32 10.41
CA VAL A 148 4.64 -16.78 9.94
C VAL A 148 3.79 -15.57 9.61
N GLU A 149 3.37 -15.46 8.36
CA GLU A 149 2.52 -14.37 7.89
C GLU A 149 1.17 -14.92 7.45
N ALA A 150 0.09 -14.34 7.96
CA ALA A 150 -1.26 -14.57 7.47
C ALA A 150 -1.76 -13.31 6.79
N ALA A 151 -2.29 -13.44 5.58
CA ALA A 151 -2.87 -12.33 4.85
C ALA A 151 -4.24 -12.70 4.27
N ILE A 152 -5.05 -11.68 4.05
CA ILE A 152 -6.35 -11.79 3.40
C ILE A 152 -6.58 -10.55 2.55
N SER A 153 -6.98 -10.74 1.30
CA SER A 153 -7.53 -9.68 0.45
C SER A 153 -9.00 -9.95 0.20
N ILE A 154 -9.85 -8.94 0.33
CA ILE A 154 -11.29 -9.01 0.10
C ILE A 154 -11.63 -7.98 -0.96
N ARG A 155 -12.20 -8.43 -2.07
CA ARG A 155 -12.58 -7.57 -3.20
C ARG A 155 -14.07 -7.70 -3.47
N SER A 156 -14.76 -6.57 -3.62
CA SER A 156 -16.16 -6.58 -4.06
C SER A 156 -16.27 -7.03 -5.52
N ASP A 157 -17.42 -7.60 -5.89
CA ASP A 157 -17.78 -7.90 -7.28
C ASP A 157 -18.88 -7.00 -7.83
N TRP A 158 -19.00 -5.78 -7.30
CA TRP A 158 -20.05 -4.83 -7.68
C TRP A 158 -19.82 -4.24 -9.07
N ASP A 159 -20.91 -3.93 -9.78
CA ASP A 159 -20.85 -3.45 -11.17
C ASP A 159 -20.38 -1.99 -11.31
N ARG A 160 -20.50 -1.17 -10.26
CA ARG A 160 -20.30 0.30 -10.31
C ARG A 160 -19.38 0.86 -9.22
N HIS A 161 -19.29 0.18 -8.10
CA HIS A 161 -18.45 0.63 -6.98
C HIS A 161 -17.39 -0.44 -6.76
N ALA A 162 -16.28 -0.07 -6.14
CA ALA A 162 -15.26 -1.05 -5.80
C ALA A 162 -14.86 -0.89 -4.34
N LEU A 163 -14.81 -1.99 -3.61
CA LEU A 163 -14.23 -2.08 -2.28
C LEU A 163 -13.11 -3.12 -2.33
N GLU A 164 -11.92 -2.72 -1.95
CA GLU A 164 -10.81 -3.61 -1.65
C GLU A 164 -10.42 -3.42 -0.18
N LEU A 165 -10.29 -4.53 0.54
CA LEU A 165 -9.79 -4.56 1.92
C LEU A 165 -8.65 -5.56 1.99
N ASN A 166 -7.52 -5.17 2.54
CA ASN A 166 -6.38 -6.04 2.76
C ASN A 166 -6.05 -6.07 4.24
N GLY A 167 -5.70 -7.26 4.74
CA GLY A 167 -5.22 -7.46 6.10
C GLY A 167 -4.03 -8.40 6.08
N ARG A 168 -3.00 -8.07 6.84
CA ARG A 168 -1.79 -8.87 7.01
C ARG A 168 -1.34 -8.83 8.45
N THR A 169 -0.92 -9.97 8.97
CA THR A 169 -0.25 -10.08 10.27
C THR A 169 0.95 -11.00 10.14
N GLY A 170 2.11 -10.54 10.60
CA GLY A 170 3.36 -11.28 10.66
C GLY A 170 3.77 -11.54 12.10
N PHE A 171 4.29 -12.74 12.37
CA PHE A 171 4.88 -13.11 13.65
C PHE A 171 6.28 -13.64 13.42
N THR A 172 7.28 -12.95 13.95
CA THR A 172 8.70 -13.30 13.78
C THR A 172 9.27 -13.82 15.09
N GLY A 173 9.78 -15.05 15.05
CA GLY A 173 10.52 -15.69 16.13
C GLY A 173 12.00 -15.78 15.82
N TYR A 174 12.84 -15.68 16.85
CA TYR A 174 14.29 -15.67 16.72
C TYR A 174 14.86 -16.97 17.29
N GLN A 175 15.53 -17.75 16.44
CA GLN A 175 16.22 -18.96 16.87
C GLN A 175 17.60 -18.61 17.44
N GLN A 176 18.32 -17.73 16.74
CA GLN A 176 19.63 -17.26 17.15
C GLN A 176 19.81 -15.80 16.72
N PRO A 177 20.36 -14.93 17.59
CA PRO A 177 20.35 -15.05 19.04
C PRO A 177 18.90 -15.07 19.57
N ALA A 178 18.70 -15.52 20.81
CA ALA A 178 17.37 -15.43 21.43
C ALA A 178 16.97 -13.95 21.58
N ARG A 179 15.79 -13.60 21.06
CA ARG A 179 15.14 -12.29 21.18
C ARG A 179 13.69 -12.49 21.56
N LYS A 180 13.04 -11.41 21.99
CA LYS A 180 11.59 -11.41 22.13
C LYS A 180 10.97 -11.55 20.72
N PRO A 181 9.92 -12.36 20.54
CA PRO A 181 9.19 -12.39 19.29
C PRO A 181 8.63 -11.01 18.96
N GLU A 182 8.57 -10.72 17.66
CA GLU A 182 8.04 -9.47 17.13
C GLU A 182 6.79 -9.76 16.31
N ASN A 183 5.89 -8.79 16.24
CA ASN A 183 4.68 -8.89 15.46
C ASN A 183 4.41 -7.60 14.70
N GLU A 184 4.02 -7.75 13.45
CA GLU A 184 3.67 -6.66 12.56
C GLU A 184 2.25 -6.88 12.05
N GLN A 185 1.49 -5.81 11.97
CA GLN A 185 0.11 -5.85 11.49
C GLN A 185 -0.13 -4.71 10.55
N GLN A 186 -0.87 -4.97 9.48
CA GLN A 186 -1.32 -3.96 8.54
C GLN A 186 -2.73 -4.30 8.11
N ILE A 187 -3.60 -3.30 8.10
CA ILE A 187 -4.91 -3.36 7.49
C ILE A 187 -5.03 -2.13 6.60
N ASP A 188 -5.47 -2.30 5.37
CA ASP A 188 -5.82 -1.18 4.50
C ASP A 188 -7.12 -1.46 3.76
N GLY A 189 -7.74 -0.38 3.30
CA GLY A 189 -8.99 -0.45 2.61
C GLY A 189 -9.19 0.74 1.69
N GLU A 190 -9.75 0.46 0.53
CA GLU A 190 -10.10 1.45 -0.48
C GLU A 190 -11.52 1.22 -0.96
N LEU A 191 -12.35 2.26 -0.88
CA LEU A 191 -13.69 2.29 -1.42
C LEU A 191 -13.77 3.35 -2.51
N LEU A 192 -13.95 2.91 -3.76
CA LEU A 192 -14.28 3.74 -4.91
C LEU A 192 -15.80 3.82 -5.10
N LEU A 193 -16.32 5.03 -5.03
CA LEU A 193 -17.72 5.36 -5.29
C LEU A 193 -17.83 6.17 -6.58
N GLU A 194 -18.21 5.53 -7.67
CA GLU A 194 -18.59 6.22 -8.90
C GLU A 194 -19.94 6.92 -8.73
N LEU A 195 -19.96 8.22 -8.43
CA LEU A 195 -21.20 8.98 -8.18
C LEU A 195 -21.90 9.37 -9.50
N SER A 196 -21.14 9.58 -10.56
CA SER A 196 -21.59 9.87 -11.93
C SER A 196 -20.47 9.60 -12.93
N ASP A 197 -20.74 9.64 -14.23
CA ASP A 197 -19.73 9.49 -15.29
C ASP A 197 -18.57 10.51 -15.23
N GLN A 198 -18.70 11.55 -14.41
CA GLN A 198 -17.73 12.63 -14.26
C GLN A 198 -17.18 12.75 -12.85
N THR A 199 -17.72 12.02 -11.87
CA THR A 199 -17.40 12.26 -10.45
C THR A 199 -17.24 10.96 -9.70
N ASP A 200 -16.04 10.77 -9.16
CA ASP A 200 -15.71 9.64 -8.32
C ASP A 200 -15.24 10.12 -6.95
N VAL A 201 -15.56 9.33 -5.93
CA VAL A 201 -15.09 9.54 -4.56
C VAL A 201 -14.35 8.30 -4.11
N THR A 202 -13.07 8.46 -3.75
CA THR A 202 -12.27 7.40 -3.17
C THR A 202 -12.09 7.65 -1.69
N LEU A 203 -12.48 6.69 -0.85
CA LEU A 203 -12.18 6.66 0.57
C LEU A 203 -11.06 5.66 0.82
N ARG A 204 -10.02 6.08 1.54
CA ARG A 204 -8.89 5.23 1.90
C ARG A 204 -8.73 5.18 3.41
N GLY A 205 -8.42 4.01 3.93
CA GLY A 205 -8.07 3.80 5.34
C GLY A 205 -6.90 2.85 5.44
N ARG A 206 -5.97 3.13 6.34
CA ARG A 206 -4.84 2.24 6.66
C ARG A 206 -4.60 2.27 8.16
N ALA A 207 -4.33 1.12 8.75
CA ALA A 207 -3.78 0.99 10.07
C ALA A 207 -2.59 0.05 10.03
N ASP A 208 -1.48 0.42 10.65
CA ASP A 208 -0.34 -0.45 10.82
C ASP A 208 0.23 -0.39 12.23
N ARG A 209 0.76 -1.52 12.69
CA ARG A 209 1.44 -1.66 13.97
C ARG A 209 2.79 -2.31 13.73
N THR A 210 3.86 -1.57 13.97
CA THR A 210 5.24 -1.98 13.71
C THR A 210 6.14 -1.62 14.87
N LYS A 211 7.32 -2.23 14.95
CA LYS A 211 8.35 -1.87 15.92
C LYS A 211 9.33 -0.91 15.26
N GLU A 212 9.67 0.18 15.93
CA GLU A 212 10.71 1.09 15.45
C GLU A 212 12.09 0.42 15.44
N GLU A 213 12.91 0.77 14.46
CA GLU A 213 14.30 0.34 14.41
C GLU A 213 15.13 0.96 15.53
N GLU A 214 15.88 0.13 16.27
CA GLU A 214 16.74 0.59 17.36
C GLU A 214 17.89 1.51 16.87
N SER A 215 18.24 1.44 15.59
CA SER A 215 19.25 2.28 14.93
C SER A 215 18.73 3.63 14.46
N SER A 216 17.46 3.97 14.72
CA SER A 216 16.88 5.26 14.33
C SER A 216 17.66 6.43 14.92
N ILE A 217 18.01 7.40 14.08
CA ILE A 217 18.69 8.63 14.51
C ILE A 217 17.81 9.42 15.48
N GLU A 218 16.49 9.40 15.31
CA GLU A 218 15.57 10.08 16.22
C GLU A 218 15.70 9.50 17.64
N LEU A 219 15.73 8.17 17.78
CA LEU A 219 15.87 7.50 19.07
C LEU A 219 17.23 7.78 19.72
N ILE A 220 18.32 7.64 18.95
CA ILE A 220 19.69 7.83 19.44
C ILE A 220 19.91 9.27 19.93
N THR A 221 19.38 10.26 19.21
CA THR A 221 19.62 11.68 19.53
C THR A 221 18.67 12.25 20.57
N SER A 222 17.43 11.77 20.62
CA SER A 222 16.47 12.14 21.67
C SER A 222 16.70 11.37 22.98
N GLY A 223 17.44 10.26 22.94
CA GLY A 223 17.65 9.37 24.08
C GLY A 223 16.41 8.52 24.41
N LYS A 224 15.46 8.42 23.48
CA LYS A 224 14.23 7.64 23.61
C LYS A 224 14.49 6.17 23.25
N GLN A 225 13.57 5.30 23.67
CA GLN A 225 13.63 3.88 23.37
C GLN A 225 12.72 3.56 22.19
N ALA A 226 13.10 2.53 21.42
CA ALA A 226 12.27 2.05 20.32
C ALA A 226 10.90 1.62 20.85
N ALA A 227 9.86 2.25 20.30
CA ALA A 227 8.48 1.97 20.66
C ALA A 227 7.83 1.04 19.63
N ILE A 228 6.73 0.42 20.03
CA ILE A 228 5.79 -0.09 19.06
C ILE A 228 4.93 1.08 18.62
N THR A 229 4.93 1.36 17.32
CA THR A 229 4.15 2.46 16.74
C THR A 229 2.88 1.90 16.14
N THR A 230 1.74 2.53 16.42
CA THR A 230 0.48 2.29 15.72
C THR A 230 0.14 3.52 14.89
N ASN A 231 0.12 3.37 13.56
CA ASN A 231 -0.28 4.43 12.65
C ASN A 231 -1.70 4.17 12.16
N LEU A 232 -2.51 5.23 12.08
CA LEU A 232 -3.83 5.21 11.48
C LEU A 232 -3.93 6.36 10.47
N ASN A 233 -4.15 6.02 9.20
CA ASN A 233 -4.36 6.97 8.12
C ASN A 233 -5.79 6.85 7.60
N GLY A 234 -6.44 7.98 7.37
CA GLY A 234 -7.74 8.06 6.73
C GLY A 234 -7.74 9.18 5.69
N GLY A 235 -8.38 8.94 4.54
CA GLY A 235 -8.39 9.90 3.44
C GLY A 235 -9.65 9.85 2.61
N VAL A 236 -10.00 11.00 2.04
CA VAL A 236 -11.01 11.16 1.00
C VAL A 236 -10.40 11.89 -0.19
N GLN A 237 -10.68 11.38 -1.38
CA GLN A 237 -10.36 12.01 -2.64
C GLN A 237 -11.63 12.13 -3.46
N ILE A 238 -11.85 13.31 -4.04
CA ILE A 238 -12.96 13.58 -4.95
C ILE A 238 -12.36 14.01 -6.27
N ASP A 239 -12.61 13.24 -7.32
CA ASP A 239 -12.19 13.55 -8.69
C ASP A 239 -13.40 13.96 -9.51
N HIS A 240 -13.35 15.13 -10.15
CA HIS A 240 -14.40 15.65 -11.00
C HIS A 240 -13.88 16.10 -12.36
N ASP A 241 -14.41 15.52 -13.43
CA ASP A 241 -14.11 15.84 -14.82
C ASP A 241 -15.05 16.96 -15.33
N ALA A 242 -14.55 18.20 -15.31
CA ALA A 242 -15.25 19.39 -15.81
C ALA A 242 -14.79 19.73 -17.24
N GLY A 243 -15.19 18.91 -18.21
CA GLY A 243 -14.82 19.08 -19.61
C GLY A 243 -13.32 18.85 -19.84
N GLN A 244 -12.59 19.91 -20.19
CA GLN A 244 -11.12 19.85 -20.36
C GLN A 244 -10.36 19.94 -19.03
N LEU A 245 -11.03 20.25 -17.92
CA LEU A 245 -10.40 20.35 -16.62
C LEU A 245 -10.65 19.09 -15.79
N GLN A 246 -9.63 18.65 -15.07
CA GLN A 246 -9.72 17.65 -14.02
C GLN A 246 -9.53 18.33 -12.69
N LEU A 247 -10.54 18.26 -11.84
CA LEU A 247 -10.50 18.83 -10.50
C LEU A 247 -10.36 17.69 -9.51
N GLN A 248 -9.35 17.78 -8.65
CA GLN A 248 -9.19 16.83 -7.57
C GLN A 248 -9.15 17.58 -6.24
N PHE A 249 -9.90 17.08 -5.27
CA PHE A 249 -9.88 17.55 -3.90
C PHE A 249 -9.49 16.39 -2.99
N ARG A 250 -8.58 16.63 -2.05
CA ARG A 250 -8.05 15.63 -1.13
C ARG A 250 -8.15 16.13 0.30
N GLY A 251 -8.64 15.27 1.20
CA GLY A 251 -8.60 15.49 2.64
C GLY A 251 -8.05 14.25 3.33
N GLY A 252 -7.26 14.43 4.39
CA GLY A 252 -6.68 13.30 5.10
C GLY A 252 -6.38 13.59 6.57
N ILE A 253 -6.29 12.52 7.34
CA ILE A 253 -5.83 12.51 8.72
C ILE A 253 -4.84 11.37 8.91
N ASP A 254 -3.73 11.66 9.57
CA ASP A 254 -2.74 10.68 10.01
C ASP A 254 -2.63 10.78 11.53
N LEU A 255 -2.65 9.64 12.21
CA LEU A 255 -2.42 9.52 13.64
C LEU A 255 -1.27 8.55 13.84
N ALA A 256 -0.36 8.89 14.74
CA ALA A 256 0.70 8.01 15.17
C ALA A 256 0.70 7.95 16.69
N ASP A 257 0.56 6.75 17.24
CA ASP A 257 0.58 6.46 18.66
C ASP A 257 1.82 5.61 18.98
N PHE A 258 2.61 6.02 19.97
CA PHE A 258 3.85 5.35 20.37
C PHE A 258 3.65 4.67 21.73
N GLU A 259 3.71 3.33 21.74
CA GLU A 259 3.54 2.53 22.95
C GLU A 259 4.64 2.92 23.97
N ASP A 260 4.21 3.21 25.21
CA ASP A 260 5.04 3.69 26.32
C ASP A 260 5.72 5.07 26.13
N ASP A 261 5.43 5.82 25.06
CA ASP A 261 5.93 7.21 24.86
C ASP A 261 4.87 8.17 24.30
N PRO A 262 3.83 8.51 25.08
CA PRO A 262 2.73 9.39 24.63
C PRO A 262 3.17 10.83 24.34
N ALA A 263 4.41 11.21 24.65
CA ALA A 263 4.94 12.53 24.29
C ALA A 263 5.24 12.66 22.79
N ARG A 264 5.29 11.54 22.07
CA ARG A 264 5.49 11.47 20.63
C ARG A 264 4.19 11.36 19.83
N ASP A 265 3.08 11.07 20.51
CA ASP A 265 1.80 10.90 19.84
C ASP A 265 1.40 12.17 19.09
N TYR A 266 1.04 12.03 17.83
CA TYR A 266 0.66 13.16 16.99
C TYR A 266 -0.48 12.86 16.03
N LYS A 267 -1.11 13.94 15.57
CA LYS A 267 -2.13 13.95 14.54
C LYS A 267 -1.76 14.97 13.45
N THR A 268 -1.82 14.54 12.20
CA THR A 268 -1.60 15.41 11.03
C THR A 268 -2.89 15.50 10.24
N TYR A 269 -3.38 16.71 10.00
CA TYR A 269 -4.52 16.98 9.11
C TYR A 269 -4.00 17.50 7.78
N ARG A 270 -4.50 16.97 6.66
CA ARG A 270 -4.09 17.36 5.30
C ARG A 270 -5.27 17.78 4.46
N LEU A 271 -5.08 18.83 3.66
CA LEU A 271 -6.06 19.34 2.72
C LEU A 271 -5.35 19.75 1.43
N GLY A 272 -5.79 19.23 0.29
CA GLY A 272 -5.16 19.47 -1.00
C GLY A 272 -6.15 19.65 -2.13
N GLY A 273 -5.71 20.36 -3.17
CA GLY A 273 -6.45 20.58 -4.40
C GLY A 273 -5.53 20.51 -5.61
N ARG A 274 -6.02 19.90 -6.68
CA ARG A 274 -5.33 19.81 -7.98
C ARG A 274 -6.25 20.29 -9.08
N VAL A 275 -5.68 21.02 -10.03
CA VAL A 275 -6.32 21.34 -11.30
C VAL A 275 -5.43 20.84 -12.43
N GLY A 276 -5.92 19.83 -13.14
CA GLY A 276 -5.33 19.32 -14.38
C GLY A 276 -6.04 19.88 -15.61
N TRP A 277 -5.29 20.10 -16.69
CA TRP A 277 -5.84 20.44 -18.00
C TRP A 277 -5.51 19.33 -18.99
N LYS A 278 -6.55 18.71 -19.58
CA LYS A 278 -6.42 17.65 -20.59
C LYS A 278 -5.88 18.23 -21.90
N ALA A 279 -4.59 18.53 -21.93
CA ALA A 279 -3.92 19.15 -23.08
C ALA A 279 -3.92 18.21 -24.30
N THR A 280 -3.80 16.90 -24.06
CA THR A 280 -4.02 15.82 -25.03
C THR A 280 -4.77 14.67 -24.36
N ASP A 281 -5.14 13.64 -25.13
CA ASP A 281 -5.77 12.43 -24.59
C ASP A 281 -4.88 11.64 -23.61
N GLN A 282 -3.58 11.94 -23.59
CA GLN A 282 -2.58 11.18 -22.82
C GLN A 282 -1.78 12.03 -21.85
N VAL A 283 -1.74 13.36 -22.00
CA VAL A 283 -0.90 14.26 -21.22
C VAL A 283 -1.75 15.34 -20.56
N THR A 284 -1.64 15.42 -19.23
CA THR A 284 -2.39 16.37 -18.40
C THR A 284 -1.41 17.19 -17.56
N PRO A 285 -1.02 18.41 -18.01
CA PRO A 285 -0.41 19.39 -17.11
C PRO A 285 -1.32 19.72 -15.94
N PHE A 286 -0.72 19.92 -14.77
CA PHE A 286 -1.47 20.24 -13.56
C PHE A 286 -0.76 21.23 -12.65
N VAL A 287 -1.55 21.85 -11.79
CA VAL A 287 -1.13 22.61 -10.62
C VAL A 287 -1.71 21.92 -9.39
N ASP A 288 -0.90 21.75 -8.36
CA ASP A 288 -1.27 21.09 -7.11
C ASP A 288 -0.88 21.96 -5.90
N VAL A 289 -1.77 22.07 -4.92
CA VAL A 289 -1.51 22.75 -3.67
C VAL A 289 -2.00 21.88 -2.52
N GLU A 290 -1.19 21.77 -1.47
CA GLU A 290 -1.53 21.06 -0.26
C GLU A 290 -1.11 21.86 0.97
N VAL A 291 -1.97 21.87 1.98
CA VAL A 291 -1.68 22.39 3.31
C VAL A 291 -1.84 21.27 4.32
N SER A 292 -0.98 21.27 5.34
CA SER A 292 -1.12 20.35 6.46
C SER A 292 -0.88 21.03 7.79
N ARG A 293 -1.39 20.42 8.86
CA ARG A 293 -1.12 20.82 10.24
C ARG A 293 -0.84 19.59 11.07
N LYS A 294 0.35 19.52 11.66
CA LYS A 294 0.78 18.46 12.59
C LYS A 294 0.70 18.98 14.02
N ILE A 295 0.08 18.20 14.89
CA ILE A 295 -0.16 18.56 16.28
C ILE A 295 0.12 17.35 17.15
N TYR A 296 0.98 17.52 18.14
CA TYR A 296 1.24 16.51 19.16
C TYR A 296 0.20 16.58 20.28
N ASP A 297 -0.07 15.43 20.89
CA ASP A 297 -1.13 15.28 21.89
C ASP A 297 -0.75 15.95 23.22
N ILE A 298 0.52 15.83 23.65
CA ILE A 298 1.03 16.54 24.83
C ILE A 298 1.40 17.97 24.44
N ARG A 299 0.76 18.95 25.09
CA ARG A 299 0.93 20.38 24.80
C ARG A 299 1.46 21.17 25.99
N PRO A 300 2.23 22.25 25.75
CA PRO A 300 2.70 22.74 24.44
C PRO A 300 3.81 21.84 23.87
N ASN A 301 3.84 21.63 22.55
CA ASN A 301 4.92 20.90 21.87
C ASN A 301 5.64 21.82 20.89
N SER A 302 6.97 21.76 20.84
CA SER A 302 7.77 22.57 19.94
C SER A 302 7.84 22.05 18.50
N GLU A 303 7.36 20.82 18.28
CA GLU A 303 7.32 20.13 16.98
C GLU A 303 5.97 20.30 16.26
N ASP A 304 5.01 20.99 16.89
CA ASP A 304 3.76 21.42 16.26
C ASP A 304 4.06 22.39 15.12
N GLY A 305 3.30 22.31 14.02
CA GLY A 305 3.48 23.23 12.91
C GLY A 305 2.56 23.00 11.73
N ASP A 306 2.61 23.95 10.80
CA ASP A 306 1.88 23.91 9.54
C ASP A 306 2.84 23.68 8.36
N SER A 307 2.39 22.97 7.33
CA SER A 307 3.11 22.85 6.07
C SER A 307 2.29 23.38 4.89
N LEU A 308 2.99 23.90 3.89
CA LEU A 308 2.43 24.32 2.60
C LEU A 308 3.29 23.75 1.48
N ARG A 309 2.67 23.07 0.53
CA ARG A 309 3.30 22.53 -0.67
C ARG A 309 2.57 23.05 -1.90
N GLY A 310 3.33 23.56 -2.87
CA GLY A 310 2.81 23.97 -4.17
C GLY A 310 3.64 23.34 -5.29
N ALA A 311 2.97 22.72 -6.26
CA ALA A 311 3.60 21.97 -7.34
C ALA A 311 3.03 22.34 -8.71
N LEU A 312 3.89 22.24 -9.72
CA LEU A 312 3.52 22.18 -11.14
C LEU A 312 3.98 20.83 -11.68
N GLY A 313 3.17 20.18 -12.50
CA GLY A 313 3.52 18.86 -13.01
C GLY A 313 2.85 18.48 -14.32
N LEU A 314 3.23 17.30 -14.80
CA LEU A 314 2.70 16.64 -15.98
C LEU A 314 2.33 15.21 -15.59
N ALA A 315 1.08 14.82 -15.84
CA ALA A 315 0.64 13.44 -15.75
C ALA A 315 0.53 12.83 -17.15
N VAL A 316 0.95 11.57 -17.29
CA VAL A 316 0.85 10.77 -18.51
C VAL A 316 -0.02 9.55 -18.23
N ILE A 317 -1.04 9.35 -19.06
CA ILE A 317 -1.95 8.20 -19.00
C ILE A 317 -1.93 7.54 -20.38
N ASN A 318 -1.04 6.57 -20.58
CA ASN A 318 -1.05 5.72 -21.77
C ASN A 318 -1.47 4.31 -21.37
N ARG A 319 -2.67 3.92 -21.82
CA ARG A 319 -3.47 2.83 -21.23
C ARG A 319 -2.80 1.46 -21.10
N ASP A 320 -1.72 1.18 -21.84
CA ASP A 320 -1.09 -0.15 -21.78
C ASP A 320 0.42 -0.15 -21.51
N LYS A 321 1.10 1.00 -21.57
CA LYS A 321 2.58 1.01 -21.61
C LYS A 321 3.23 1.95 -20.62
N LEU A 322 2.72 3.16 -20.43
CA LEU A 322 3.37 4.15 -19.56
C LEU A 322 2.30 4.95 -18.84
N SER A 323 2.38 4.95 -17.52
CA SER A 323 1.51 5.74 -16.66
C SER A 323 2.35 6.40 -15.58
N GLY A 324 1.98 7.59 -15.15
CA GLY A 324 2.69 8.27 -14.09
C GLY A 324 2.64 9.79 -14.17
N GLU A 325 3.34 10.44 -13.26
CA GLU A 325 3.47 11.88 -13.21
C GLU A 325 4.87 12.33 -12.80
N VAL A 326 5.22 13.54 -13.20
CA VAL A 326 6.40 14.26 -12.72
C VAL A 326 5.97 15.65 -12.26
N SER A 327 6.51 16.12 -11.15
CA SER A 327 6.19 17.44 -10.61
C SER A 327 7.40 18.08 -9.95
N PHE A 328 7.38 19.40 -9.88
CA PHE A 328 8.39 20.19 -9.19
C PHE A 328 7.71 21.36 -8.51
N GLY A 329 8.32 21.85 -7.43
CA GLY A 329 7.67 22.85 -6.63
C GLY A 329 8.50 23.32 -5.45
N ALA A 330 7.80 23.98 -4.53
CA ALA A 330 8.36 24.43 -3.26
C ALA A 330 7.46 23.94 -2.12
N MET A 331 8.11 23.60 -1.01
CA MET A 331 7.42 23.31 0.23
C MET A 331 8.01 24.09 1.39
N GLN A 332 7.14 24.40 2.34
CA GLN A 332 7.46 25.16 3.54
C GLN A 332 6.96 24.41 4.77
N TRP A 333 7.80 24.37 5.80
CA TRP A 333 7.47 23.95 7.16
C TRP A 333 7.54 25.16 8.08
N ARG A 334 6.49 25.41 8.87
CA ARG A 334 6.40 26.50 9.83
C ARG A 334 6.10 25.95 11.23
N PRO A 335 7.10 25.86 12.11
CA PRO A 335 6.89 25.46 13.50
C PRO A 335 6.10 26.52 14.28
N ASP A 336 5.23 26.09 15.20
CA ASP A 336 4.49 26.98 16.10
C ASP A 336 5.39 27.56 17.22
N ALA A 337 6.51 26.88 17.50
CA ALA A 337 7.43 27.23 18.58
C ALA A 337 8.12 28.59 18.36
N LYS A 338 7.97 29.50 19.33
CA LYS A 338 8.62 30.82 19.29
C LYS A 338 10.14 30.68 19.21
N GLY A 339 10.74 31.33 18.22
CA GLY A 339 12.19 31.36 18.01
C GLY A 339 12.70 30.31 17.02
N GLN A 340 11.86 29.35 16.61
CA GLN A 340 12.16 28.52 15.44
C GLN A 340 11.85 29.29 14.16
N LYS A 341 12.62 29.04 13.10
CA LYS A 341 12.46 29.70 11.80
C LYS A 341 11.78 28.75 10.84
N ASP A 342 10.95 29.30 9.95
CA ASP A 342 10.39 28.58 8.82
C ASP A 342 11.51 27.93 7.98
N ASP A 343 11.26 26.72 7.51
CA ASP A 343 12.13 26.03 6.58
C ASP A 343 11.45 25.90 5.21
N ASN A 344 12.21 26.19 4.15
CA ASN A 344 11.72 26.20 2.79
C ASN A 344 12.67 25.40 1.92
N ILE A 345 12.14 24.46 1.15
CA ILE A 345 12.92 23.69 0.19
C ILE A 345 12.22 23.60 -1.16
N LEU A 346 13.02 23.46 -2.21
CA LEU A 346 12.53 23.08 -3.54
C LEU A 346 12.49 21.55 -3.62
N PHE A 347 11.56 21.02 -4.40
CA PHE A 347 11.44 19.59 -4.62
C PHE A 347 11.21 19.24 -6.09
N ALA A 348 11.49 17.98 -6.42
CA ALA A 348 11.12 17.34 -7.66
C ALA A 348 10.67 15.91 -7.33
N ASP A 349 9.43 15.59 -7.67
CA ASP A 349 8.81 14.30 -7.40
C ASP A 349 8.39 13.64 -8.70
N ALA A 350 8.38 12.32 -8.70
CA ALA A 350 8.00 11.50 -9.85
C ALA A 350 7.38 10.19 -9.38
N SER A 351 6.40 9.70 -10.12
CA SER A 351 5.88 8.34 -10.01
C SER A 351 5.65 7.82 -11.41
N LEU A 352 6.35 6.77 -11.81
CA LEU A 352 6.31 6.22 -13.16
C LEU A 352 6.13 4.71 -13.09
N ARG A 353 5.23 4.19 -13.91
CA ARG A 353 5.03 2.78 -14.19
C ARG A 353 5.10 2.56 -15.69
N TRP A 354 6.06 1.76 -16.11
CA TRP A 354 6.35 1.46 -17.50
C TRP A 354 6.33 -0.05 -17.75
N SER A 355 5.50 -0.48 -18.70
CA SER A 355 5.44 -1.85 -19.20
C SER A 355 5.88 -1.85 -20.67
N PRO A 356 7.18 -2.06 -20.97
CA PRO A 356 7.71 -2.09 -22.33
C PRO A 356 7.03 -3.18 -23.18
N ASP A 357 6.80 -4.34 -22.56
CA ASP A 357 6.15 -5.52 -23.12
C ASP A 357 5.31 -6.22 -22.02
N ALA A 358 4.75 -7.39 -22.33
CA ALA A 358 3.90 -8.14 -21.40
C ALA A 358 4.67 -8.84 -20.26
N LEU A 359 6.00 -8.90 -20.33
CA LEU A 359 6.83 -9.60 -19.34
C LEU A 359 7.43 -8.65 -18.30
N TRP A 360 7.63 -7.38 -18.67
CA TRP A 360 8.25 -6.39 -17.80
C TRP A 360 7.26 -5.38 -17.24
N VAL A 361 7.36 -5.13 -15.94
CA VAL A 361 6.77 -3.98 -15.27
C VAL A 361 7.89 -3.26 -14.53
N LEU A 362 8.16 -2.02 -14.90
CA LEU A 362 9.19 -1.19 -14.30
C LEU A 362 8.52 -0.04 -13.56
N THR A 363 8.94 0.22 -12.33
CA THR A 363 8.47 1.34 -11.53
C THR A 363 9.62 2.25 -11.14
N GLY A 364 9.35 3.55 -11.09
CA GLY A 364 10.32 4.56 -10.69
C GLY A 364 9.65 5.65 -9.87
N GLY A 365 10.25 6.02 -8.76
CA GLY A 365 9.76 7.02 -7.84
C GLY A 365 10.84 8.01 -7.44
N LEU A 366 10.51 9.30 -7.43
CA LEU A 366 11.26 10.35 -6.75
C LEU A 366 10.31 11.00 -5.75
N GLU A 367 10.77 11.17 -4.52
CA GLU A 367 9.93 11.62 -3.43
C GLU A 367 10.69 12.56 -2.52
N THR A 368 10.10 13.72 -2.26
CA THR A 368 10.64 14.71 -1.36
C THR A 368 9.64 15.02 -0.25
N SER A 369 10.08 14.98 1.00
CA SER A 369 9.25 15.37 2.15
C SER A 369 9.99 16.37 3.05
N LEU A 370 9.22 17.16 3.79
CA LEU A 370 9.70 18.07 4.82
C LEU A 370 8.70 18.05 5.98
N THR A 371 9.16 17.61 7.14
CA THR A 371 8.31 17.45 8.33
C THR A 371 9.08 17.78 9.61
N SER A 372 8.37 17.89 10.74
CA SER A 372 9.02 17.99 12.06
C SER A 372 9.76 16.71 12.40
N THR A 373 10.69 16.81 13.35
CA THR A 373 11.53 15.71 13.80
C THR A 373 11.64 15.74 15.32
N SER A 374 11.78 14.56 15.94
CA SER A 374 11.96 14.42 17.40
C SER A 374 13.38 14.81 17.88
N THR A 375 14.25 15.24 16.96
CA THR A 375 15.62 15.66 17.24
C THR A 375 15.69 17.15 17.64
N ALA A 376 16.88 17.66 17.95
CA ALA A 376 17.07 19.10 18.18
C ALA A 376 16.97 19.97 16.91
N ALA A 377 16.77 19.35 15.74
CA ALA A 377 16.59 20.07 14.49
C ALA A 377 15.15 20.61 14.35
N THR A 378 14.98 21.62 13.49
CA THR A 378 13.68 22.25 13.25
C THR A 378 12.76 21.37 12.38
N SER A 379 13.37 20.65 11.44
CA SER A 379 12.69 19.79 10.47
C SER A 379 13.67 18.75 9.93
N VAL A 380 13.14 17.71 9.31
CA VAL A 380 13.91 16.76 8.50
C VAL A 380 13.42 16.83 7.06
N ALA A 381 14.37 16.99 6.14
CA ALA A 381 14.12 16.96 4.70
C ALA A 381 14.60 15.62 4.14
N THR A 382 13.67 14.83 3.61
CA THR A 382 13.95 13.51 3.03
C THR A 382 13.86 13.59 1.51
N HIS A 383 14.86 13.07 0.82
CA HIS A 383 14.86 12.88 -0.64
C HIS A 383 15.04 11.40 -0.92
N ALA A 384 14.05 10.75 -1.50
CA ALA A 384 14.06 9.32 -1.76
C ALA A 384 13.94 9.01 -3.26
N VAL A 385 14.67 8.00 -3.69
CA VAL A 385 14.56 7.37 -5.00
C VAL A 385 14.08 5.94 -4.78
N ARG A 386 13.05 5.52 -5.51
CA ARG A 386 12.54 4.15 -5.53
C ARG A 386 12.61 3.59 -6.94
N LEU A 387 13.04 2.34 -7.09
CA LEU A 387 13.10 1.65 -8.37
C LEU A 387 12.55 0.24 -8.17
N GLY A 388 11.66 -0.18 -9.05
CA GLY A 388 11.12 -1.53 -9.08
C GLY A 388 11.17 -2.14 -10.47
N ALA A 389 11.34 -3.45 -10.54
CA ALA A 389 11.28 -4.20 -11.77
C ALA A 389 10.73 -5.61 -11.52
N ASP A 390 9.62 -5.93 -12.15
CA ASP A 390 9.06 -7.29 -12.20
C ASP A 390 9.26 -7.85 -13.60
N TYR A 391 9.80 -9.07 -13.66
CA TYR A 391 9.98 -9.83 -14.88
C TYR A 391 9.29 -11.19 -14.79
N ALA A 392 8.27 -11.39 -15.62
CA ALA A 392 7.61 -12.67 -15.80
C ALA A 392 8.49 -13.63 -16.62
N ALA A 393 9.56 -14.14 -16.00
CA ALA A 393 10.53 -15.02 -16.64
C ALA A 393 9.89 -16.29 -17.23
N ARG A 394 8.84 -16.81 -16.56
CA ARG A 394 7.95 -17.88 -17.05
C ARG A 394 6.54 -17.66 -16.51
N ARG A 395 5.55 -18.39 -17.04
CA ARG A 395 4.15 -18.40 -16.53
C ARG A 395 4.04 -18.69 -15.03
N ASN A 396 5.04 -19.35 -14.45
CA ASN A 396 5.09 -19.72 -13.04
C ASN A 396 6.36 -19.25 -12.33
N LEU A 397 7.11 -18.32 -12.92
CA LEU A 397 8.32 -17.76 -12.33
C LEU A 397 8.38 -16.26 -12.57
N THR A 398 8.32 -15.49 -11.50
CA THR A 398 8.53 -14.05 -11.51
C THR A 398 9.84 -13.73 -10.80
N ILE A 399 10.63 -12.84 -11.39
CA ILE A 399 11.83 -12.27 -10.77
C ILE A 399 11.52 -10.81 -10.49
N GLY A 400 11.66 -10.40 -9.24
CA GLY A 400 11.41 -9.03 -8.79
C GLY A 400 12.69 -8.36 -8.31
N PHE A 401 12.78 -7.06 -8.51
CA PHE A 401 13.74 -6.18 -7.86
C PHE A 401 12.99 -4.99 -7.29
N ASP A 402 13.25 -4.65 -6.04
CA ASP A 402 12.82 -3.40 -5.42
C ASP A 402 14.04 -2.75 -4.77
N GLY A 403 14.17 -1.44 -4.91
CA GLY A 403 15.28 -0.68 -4.33
C GLY A 403 14.84 0.71 -3.92
N ARG A 404 15.25 1.14 -2.73
CA ARG A 404 15.05 2.47 -2.19
C ARG A 404 16.37 3.03 -1.71
N VAL A 405 16.61 4.30 -2.03
CA VAL A 405 17.69 5.08 -1.42
C VAL A 405 17.09 6.39 -0.94
N ALA A 406 17.21 6.68 0.35
CA ALA A 406 16.76 7.92 0.95
C ALA A 406 17.93 8.70 1.54
N ARG A 407 17.87 10.02 1.42
CA ARG A 407 18.78 10.95 2.09
C ARG A 407 17.99 11.84 3.02
N ASN A 408 18.31 11.76 4.29
CA ASN A 408 17.72 12.53 5.37
C ASN A 408 18.68 13.67 5.76
N THR A 409 18.17 14.90 5.78
CA THR A 409 18.94 16.09 6.18
C THR A 409 18.18 16.86 7.24
N TYR A 410 18.72 16.90 8.45
CA TYR A 410 18.11 17.56 9.60
C TYR A 410 18.47 19.05 9.62
N ARG A 411 17.45 19.89 9.62
CA ARG A 411 17.56 21.31 9.32
C ARG A 411 17.78 22.08 10.60
N GLY A 412 18.87 22.86 10.64
CA GLY A 412 19.32 23.52 11.86
C GLY A 412 20.25 22.68 12.74
N SER A 413 20.61 21.46 12.31
CA SER A 413 21.67 20.66 12.91
C SER A 413 22.70 20.23 11.85
N ASN A 414 23.75 19.52 12.28
CA ASN A 414 24.70 18.90 11.35
C ASN A 414 24.28 17.48 10.95
N LEU A 415 23.16 16.96 11.49
CA LEU A 415 22.76 15.57 11.32
C LEU A 415 22.33 15.30 9.88
N ARG A 416 22.78 14.17 9.36
CA ARG A 416 22.44 13.67 8.04
C ARG A 416 22.73 12.19 7.96
N ASP A 417 21.96 11.51 7.14
CA ASP A 417 22.08 10.09 6.90
C ASP A 417 21.51 9.71 5.54
N TRP A 418 21.92 8.52 5.14
CA TRP A 418 21.44 7.82 3.98
C TRP A 418 20.90 6.48 4.43
N GLU A 419 19.77 6.11 3.89
CA GLU A 419 19.15 4.81 4.06
C GLU A 419 19.08 4.12 2.71
N TYR A 420 19.33 2.83 2.71
CA TYR A 420 19.35 2.02 1.51
C TYR A 420 18.62 0.71 1.80
N ASP A 421 17.72 0.33 0.89
CA ASP A 421 17.04 -0.95 0.87
C ASP A 421 17.10 -1.50 -0.54
N ALA A 422 17.40 -2.78 -0.69
CA ALA A 422 17.35 -3.48 -1.97
C ALA A 422 16.94 -4.92 -1.76
N THR A 423 15.89 -5.35 -2.46
CA THR A 423 15.39 -6.72 -2.44
C THR A 423 15.39 -7.30 -3.84
N LEU A 424 16.09 -8.42 -4.03
CA LEU A 424 15.94 -9.28 -5.20
C LEU A 424 15.09 -10.48 -4.81
N SER A 425 13.97 -10.69 -5.50
CA SER A 425 13.04 -11.78 -5.23
C SER A 425 12.91 -12.72 -6.42
N ALA A 426 12.65 -14.00 -6.13
CA ALA A 426 12.25 -15.00 -7.10
C ALA A 426 11.05 -15.78 -6.55
N GLU A 427 9.95 -15.72 -7.28
CA GLU A 427 8.68 -16.33 -6.88
C GLU A 427 8.29 -17.41 -7.88
N TYR A 428 8.21 -18.66 -7.41
CA TYR A 428 7.89 -19.82 -8.22
C TYR A 428 6.56 -20.44 -7.81
N SER A 429 5.56 -20.36 -8.69
CA SER A 429 4.26 -20.97 -8.46
C SER A 429 4.31 -22.45 -8.78
N LEU A 430 4.23 -23.29 -7.75
CA LEU A 430 4.12 -24.74 -7.91
C LEU A 430 2.73 -25.14 -8.40
N SER A 431 1.71 -24.45 -7.88
CA SER A 431 0.31 -24.56 -8.26
C SER A 431 -0.40 -23.25 -7.91
N ARG A 432 -1.69 -23.13 -8.25
CA ARG A 432 -2.53 -22.00 -7.79
C ARG A 432 -2.64 -21.88 -6.27
N TYR A 433 -2.35 -22.94 -5.52
CA TYR A 433 -2.46 -23.00 -4.06
C TYR A 433 -1.12 -22.93 -3.33
N THR A 434 0.01 -22.98 -4.06
CA THR A 434 1.33 -23.06 -3.42
C THR A 434 2.38 -22.33 -4.23
N LYS A 435 3.08 -21.39 -3.57
CA LYS A 435 4.19 -20.62 -4.11
C LYS A 435 5.43 -20.82 -3.25
N LEU A 436 6.59 -20.90 -3.89
CA LEU A 436 7.89 -20.82 -3.24
C LEU A 436 8.47 -19.44 -3.49
N THR A 437 9.09 -18.84 -2.48
CA THR A 437 9.71 -17.52 -2.60
C THR A 437 11.14 -17.56 -2.07
N ILE A 438 12.05 -16.91 -2.77
CA ILE A 438 13.42 -16.66 -2.33
C ILE A 438 13.66 -15.16 -2.39
N ASN A 439 14.15 -14.57 -1.30
CA ASN A 439 14.52 -13.15 -1.26
C ASN A 439 15.98 -13.00 -0.83
N ALA A 440 16.72 -12.13 -1.52
CA ALA A 440 17.98 -11.59 -1.05
C ALA A 440 17.77 -10.10 -0.74
N VAL A 441 17.91 -9.72 0.52
CA VAL A 441 17.68 -8.36 1.02
C VAL A 441 19.00 -7.76 1.45
N HIS A 442 19.23 -6.50 1.06
CA HIS A 442 20.28 -5.64 1.56
C HIS A 442 19.65 -4.39 2.13
N GLU A 443 19.96 -4.07 3.38
CA GLU A 443 19.51 -2.85 4.04
C GLU A 443 20.69 -2.18 4.75
N GLY A 444 20.64 -0.87 4.91
CA GLY A 444 21.63 -0.16 5.69
C GLY A 444 21.33 1.30 5.89
N ARG A 445 21.97 1.86 6.92
CA ARG A 445 21.97 3.29 7.23
C ARG A 445 23.42 3.76 7.38
N GLU A 446 23.73 4.92 6.83
CA GLU A 446 25.04 5.55 6.94
C GLU A 446 24.88 7.05 7.15
N GLY A 447 25.43 7.58 8.24
CA GLY A 447 25.30 8.99 8.59
C GLY A 447 26.54 9.57 9.23
N ASN A 448 26.35 10.70 9.90
CA ASN A 448 27.40 11.34 10.69
C ASN A 448 27.26 11.10 12.20
N ILE A 449 26.37 10.17 12.58
CA ILE A 449 26.29 9.57 13.91
C ILE A 449 26.70 8.10 13.76
N PRO A 450 27.94 7.71 14.13
CA PRO A 450 28.40 6.33 13.93
C PRO A 450 27.49 5.26 14.58
N ALA A 451 26.87 5.58 15.72
CA ALA A 451 25.99 4.66 16.43
C ALA A 451 24.69 4.31 15.69
N SER A 452 24.28 5.09 14.68
CA SER A 452 23.13 4.77 13.83
C SER A 452 23.52 3.97 12.58
N ASP A 453 24.82 3.84 12.30
CA ASP A 453 25.28 3.22 11.07
C ASP A 453 25.12 1.70 11.15
N TYR A 454 24.54 1.10 10.12
CA TYR A 454 24.47 -0.36 10.02
C TYR A 454 24.38 -0.81 8.57
N ARG A 455 24.69 -2.09 8.37
CA ARG A 455 24.37 -2.82 7.15
C ARG A 455 23.88 -4.20 7.52
N ALA A 456 22.85 -4.70 6.86
CA ALA A 456 22.38 -6.07 7.01
C ALA A 456 22.15 -6.70 5.63
N ASN A 457 22.59 -7.94 5.49
CA ASN A 457 22.26 -8.79 4.35
C ASN A 457 21.40 -9.92 4.88
N LYS A 458 20.27 -10.20 4.23
CA LYS A 458 19.33 -11.26 4.59
C LYS A 458 19.10 -12.17 3.41
N LEU A 459 19.06 -13.48 3.65
CA LEU A 459 18.57 -14.46 2.70
C LEU A 459 17.33 -15.12 3.30
N GLN A 460 16.25 -15.14 2.52
CA GLN A 460 14.97 -15.65 2.96
C GLN A 460 14.48 -16.73 2.01
N LEU A 461 13.92 -17.79 2.58
CA LEU A 461 13.27 -18.88 1.84
C LEU A 461 11.88 -19.09 2.41
N GLY A 462 10.87 -19.01 1.55
CA GLY A 462 9.47 -19.02 1.93
C GLY A 462 8.63 -20.03 1.16
N VAL A 463 7.57 -20.48 1.80
CA VAL A 463 6.46 -21.19 1.17
C VAL A 463 5.15 -20.50 1.53
N THR A 464 4.35 -20.20 0.52
CA THR A 464 3.03 -19.58 0.67
C THR A 464 1.96 -20.57 0.25
N PHE A 465 0.99 -20.79 1.13
CA PHE A 465 -0.26 -21.46 0.80
C PHE A 465 -1.34 -20.39 0.60
N GLN A 466 -2.08 -20.48 -0.49
CA GLN A 466 -3.08 -19.49 -0.84
C GLN A 466 -4.32 -20.18 -1.40
N ARG A 467 -5.44 -19.46 -1.39
CA ARG A 467 -6.66 -19.94 -2.03
C ARG A 467 -7.32 -18.91 -2.89
#